data_AF-A0A7S3DNR1-F1
#
_entry.id   AF-A0A7S3DNR1-F1
#
_cell.length_a   1.000
_cell.length_b   1.000
_cell.length_c   1.000
_cell.angle_alpha   90.00
_cell.angle_beta   90.00
_cell.angle_gamma   90.00
#
_symmetry.space_group_name_H-M   'P 1'
#
loop_
_entity.id
_entity.type
_entity.pdbx_description
1 polymer ?
#
loop_
_entity_poly.entity_id
_entity_poly.type
_entity_poly.pdbx_seq_one_letter_code
_entity_poly.pdbx_strand_id
1 'polypeptide(L)'
;ASYSTTSLLLALLSNLLSASEALNVVLAGGTGPVGQALASSLQPTDKVTILCRNAFLAGSMVRASSQFGWVGESFLQKFPNVQLRDWDGGDLLDIVGQDWVGWQQDTLANADVVVHLYGGYTEQRVMACERLVRESYAVNRKAMHITVAPIEEDLDIVAPMCAKAFKIQRVKQCEDMVSSNCQNSVCLKIEANRMEQNCKDMLAVIDKLR
;
A
#
# COMPACT_ATOMS: atom_id res chain seq x y z
N ALA A 1 36.37 12.22 40.94
CA ALA A 1 35.73 12.88 39.78
C ALA A 1 35.66 11.84 38.66
N SER A 2 34.52 11.18 38.48
CA SER A 2 34.43 9.93 37.70
C SER A 2 33.25 9.92 36.70
N TYR A 3 32.73 11.10 36.34
CA TYR A 3 31.49 11.26 35.57
C TYR A 3 31.70 11.53 34.07
N SER A 4 32.93 11.50 33.56
CA SER A 4 33.23 12.02 32.20
C SER A 4 33.19 10.96 31.08
N THR A 5 33.35 9.68 31.39
CA THR A 5 33.46 8.62 30.37
C THR A 5 32.13 7.97 30.03
N THR A 6 31.23 7.83 31.00
CA THR A 6 29.89 7.26 30.79
C THR A 6 29.00 8.14 29.91
N SER A 7 29.04 9.47 30.09
CA SER A 7 28.24 10.41 29.29
C SER A 7 28.68 10.47 27.83
N LEU A 8 29.98 10.31 27.55
CA LEU A 8 30.51 10.29 26.18
C LEU A 8 30.11 9.00 25.45
N LEU A 9 30.10 7.86 26.15
CA LEU A 9 29.68 6.57 25.61
C LEU A 9 28.18 6.56 25.28
N LEU A 10 27.34 7.15 26.13
CA LEU A 10 25.90 7.29 25.92
C LEU A 10 25.58 8.21 24.73
N ALA A 11 26.30 9.32 24.57
CA ALA A 11 26.14 10.22 23.43
C ALA A 11 26.60 9.61 22.10
N LEU A 12 27.63 8.74 22.12
CA LEU A 12 28.06 7.96 20.96
C LEU A 12 27.06 6.85 20.61
N LEU A 13 26.51 6.15 21.61
CA LEU A 13 25.46 5.15 21.42
C LEU A 13 24.15 5.77 20.90
N SER A 14 23.76 6.96 21.35
CA SER A 14 22.56 7.64 20.87
C SER A 14 22.68 8.14 19.41
N ASN A 15 23.89 8.43 18.93
CA ASN A 15 24.12 8.77 17.51
C ASN A 15 24.20 7.53 16.61
N LEU A 16 24.66 6.38 17.16
CA LEU A 16 24.66 5.09 16.46
C LEU A 16 23.25 4.48 16.38
N LEU A 17 22.39 4.80 17.34
CA LEU A 17 20.94 4.64 17.24
C LEU A 17 20.37 5.81 16.43
N SER A 18 20.79 5.97 15.17
CA SER A 18 20.01 6.76 14.22
C SER A 18 18.64 6.10 14.16
N ALA A 19 17.67 6.71 14.83
CA ALA A 19 16.31 6.23 14.83
C ALA A 19 15.85 6.27 13.37
N SER A 20 15.71 5.08 12.76
CA SER A 20 15.07 4.93 11.45
C SER A 20 13.78 5.74 11.49
N GLU A 21 13.64 6.71 10.60
CA GLU A 21 12.48 7.58 10.60
C GLU A 21 11.23 6.72 10.36
N ALA A 22 10.26 6.83 11.26
CA ALA A 22 9.02 6.05 11.17
C ALA A 22 8.19 6.57 10.01
N LEU A 23 7.86 5.70 9.06
CA LEU A 23 7.09 6.07 7.87
C LEU A 23 5.59 5.83 8.08
N ASN A 24 4.77 6.65 7.43
CA ASN A 24 3.34 6.42 7.25
C ASN A 24 3.11 5.83 5.86
N VAL A 25 2.85 4.52 5.81
CA VAL A 25 2.67 3.76 4.59
C VAL A 25 1.19 3.46 4.35
N VAL A 26 0.67 3.87 3.20
CA VAL A 26 -0.72 3.63 2.79
C VAL A 26 -0.74 2.56 1.69
N LEU A 27 -1.53 1.50 1.90
CA LEU A 27 -1.64 0.36 0.98
C LEU A 27 -3.03 0.30 0.38
N ALA A 28 -3.18 0.76 -0.86
CA ALA A 28 -4.44 0.67 -1.59
C ALA A 28 -4.58 -0.70 -2.26
N GLY A 29 -5.58 -1.49 -1.85
CA GLY A 29 -5.66 -2.91 -2.23
C GLY A 29 -4.78 -3.83 -1.36
N GLY A 30 -4.36 -3.34 -0.19
CA GLY A 30 -3.47 -4.07 0.73
C GLY A 30 -4.06 -5.33 1.36
N THR A 31 -5.36 -5.61 1.19
CA THR A 31 -5.99 -6.80 1.78
C THR A 31 -5.67 -8.11 1.05
N GLY A 32 -5.14 -8.03 -0.18
CA GLY A 32 -4.69 -9.22 -0.92
C GLY A 32 -3.37 -9.81 -0.39
N PRO A 33 -2.96 -11.01 -0.87
CA PRO A 33 -1.77 -11.70 -0.37
C PRO A 33 -0.48 -10.88 -0.42
N VAL A 34 -0.26 -10.15 -1.52
CA VAL A 34 0.91 -9.27 -1.69
C VAL A 34 0.91 -8.12 -0.68
N GLY A 35 -0.26 -7.51 -0.46
CA GLY A 35 -0.40 -6.41 0.50
C GLY A 35 -0.21 -6.84 1.94
N GLN A 36 -0.71 -8.03 2.31
CA GLN A 36 -0.48 -8.61 3.64
C GLN A 36 0.99 -8.96 3.86
N ALA A 37 1.63 -9.58 2.86
CA ALA A 37 3.06 -9.88 2.90
C ALA A 37 3.90 -8.60 3.07
N LEU A 38 3.57 -7.54 2.34
CA LEU A 38 4.23 -6.25 2.49
C LEU A 38 3.98 -5.63 3.87
N ALA A 39 2.73 -5.53 4.30
CA ALA A 39 2.35 -4.94 5.59
C ALA A 39 3.04 -5.63 6.77
N SER A 40 3.15 -6.96 6.73
CA SER A 40 3.83 -7.75 7.76
C SER A 40 5.36 -7.67 7.73
N SER A 41 5.94 -7.17 6.63
CA SER A 41 7.40 -7.04 6.46
C SER A 41 7.91 -5.61 6.72
N LEU A 42 7.00 -4.64 6.88
CA LEU A 42 7.35 -3.26 7.27
C LEU A 42 7.85 -3.20 8.72
N GLN A 43 8.60 -2.15 9.06
CA GLN A 43 9.16 -2.04 10.39
C GLN A 43 8.04 -1.83 11.44
N PRO A 44 8.18 -2.36 12.67
CA PRO A 44 7.19 -2.15 13.71
C PRO A 44 6.95 -0.68 14.09
N THR A 45 7.92 0.19 13.79
CA THR A 45 7.83 1.65 13.99
C THR A 45 7.01 2.35 12.90
N ASP A 46 6.87 1.75 11.71
CA ASP A 46 6.08 2.32 10.62
C ASP A 46 4.59 2.20 10.92
N LYS A 47 3.82 3.23 10.60
CA LYS A 47 2.36 3.18 10.63
C LYS A 47 1.84 2.74 9.28
N VAL A 48 1.09 1.64 9.24
CA VAL A 48 0.59 1.06 8.00
C VAL A 48 -0.92 1.19 7.95
N THR A 49 -1.46 1.89 6.95
CA THR A 49 -2.90 1.98 6.72
C THR A 49 -3.28 1.22 5.46
N ILE A 50 -4.07 0.16 5.61
CA ILE A 50 -4.63 -0.58 4.46
C ILE A 50 -5.98 0.04 4.10
N LEU A 51 -6.08 0.59 2.90
CA LEU A 51 -7.34 1.06 2.35
C LEU A 51 -8.14 -0.13 1.84
N CYS A 52 -9.34 -0.30 2.38
CA CYS A 52 -10.20 -1.45 2.13
C CYS A 52 -11.67 -1.03 1.96
N ARG A 53 -12.45 -1.85 1.27
CA ARG A 53 -13.86 -1.53 0.95
C ARG A 53 -14.75 -1.46 2.20
N ASN A 54 -14.40 -2.28 3.18
CA ASN A 54 -15.10 -2.38 4.45
C ASN A 54 -14.10 -2.83 5.54
N ALA A 55 -13.65 -1.92 6.39
CA ALA A 55 -12.65 -2.16 7.44
C ALA A 55 -13.17 -3.14 8.49
N PHE A 56 -14.44 -3.01 8.86
CA PHE A 56 -15.08 -3.93 9.81
C PHE A 56 -15.03 -5.38 9.29
N LEU A 57 -15.45 -5.60 8.05
CA LEU A 57 -15.41 -6.92 7.44
C LEU A 57 -13.96 -7.38 7.21
N ALA A 58 -13.08 -6.50 6.72
CA ALA A 58 -11.65 -6.74 6.47
C ALA A 58 -10.90 -7.22 7.72
N GLY A 59 -11.29 -6.75 8.90
CA GLY A 59 -10.75 -7.16 10.19
C GLY A 59 -11.54 -8.25 10.91
N SER A 60 -12.73 -8.64 10.44
CA SER A 60 -13.59 -9.59 11.16
C SER A 60 -13.07 -11.03 11.14
N MET A 61 -13.40 -11.81 12.17
CA MET A 61 -13.10 -13.25 12.24
C MET A 61 -13.99 -14.12 11.33
N VAL A 62 -15.19 -13.65 10.93
CA VAL A 62 -16.32 -14.51 10.52
C VAL A 62 -16.62 -14.50 9.01
N ARG A 63 -15.81 -13.86 8.16
CA ARG A 63 -15.96 -13.99 6.69
C ARG A 63 -14.71 -14.55 6.03
N ALA A 64 -14.72 -15.88 5.91
CA ALA A 64 -13.81 -16.67 5.10
C ALA A 64 -14.48 -17.05 3.76
N SER A 65 -14.74 -16.09 2.87
CA SER A 65 -14.86 -16.46 1.44
C SER A 65 -13.54 -16.15 0.77
N SER A 66 -12.92 -17.17 0.19
CA SER A 66 -11.61 -17.15 -0.48
C SER A 66 -11.51 -16.19 -1.67
N GLN A 67 -12.61 -15.51 -2.04
CA GLN A 67 -12.72 -14.67 -3.22
C GLN A 67 -12.31 -13.22 -2.99
N PHE A 68 -12.31 -12.74 -1.75
CA PHE A 68 -11.92 -11.38 -1.40
C PHE A 68 -10.77 -11.48 -0.40
N GLY A 69 -9.65 -10.81 -0.62
CA GLY A 69 -8.55 -10.84 0.34
C GLY A 69 -8.99 -10.20 1.65
N TRP A 70 -8.91 -10.93 2.76
CA TRP A 70 -9.25 -10.47 4.12
C TRP A 70 -7.99 -10.53 4.98
N VAL A 71 -7.77 -9.51 5.81
CA VAL A 71 -6.62 -9.43 6.72
C VAL A 71 -6.88 -10.24 7.99
N GLY A 72 -8.08 -10.07 8.57
CA GLY A 72 -8.55 -10.82 9.73
C GLY A 72 -7.97 -10.34 11.06
N GLU A 73 -8.70 -10.61 12.14
CA GLU A 73 -8.38 -10.12 13.49
C GLU A 73 -7.01 -10.63 13.98
N SER A 74 -6.69 -11.90 13.72
CA SER A 74 -5.43 -12.51 14.14
C SER A 74 -4.20 -11.85 13.52
N PHE A 75 -4.32 -11.36 12.29
CA PHE A 75 -3.25 -10.58 11.64
C PHE A 75 -3.08 -9.23 12.35
N LEU A 76 -4.19 -8.49 12.57
CA LEU A 76 -4.13 -7.18 13.21
C LEU A 76 -3.60 -7.24 14.65
N GLN A 77 -3.94 -8.30 15.39
CA GLN A 77 -3.36 -8.55 16.72
C GLN A 77 -1.85 -8.81 16.68
N LYS A 78 -1.36 -9.48 15.62
CA LYS A 78 0.07 -9.77 15.43
C LYS A 78 0.85 -8.55 14.95
N PHE A 79 0.21 -7.65 14.19
CA PHE A 79 0.82 -6.46 13.59
C PHE A 79 0.06 -5.21 14.04
N PRO A 80 0.26 -4.75 15.30
CA PRO A 80 -0.51 -3.64 15.89
C PRO A 80 -0.23 -2.27 15.24
N ASN A 81 0.81 -2.19 14.42
CA ASN A 81 1.14 -1.01 13.62
C ASN A 81 0.33 -0.93 12.30
N VAL A 82 -0.43 -1.97 11.98
CA VAL A 82 -1.33 -2.03 10.83
C VAL A 82 -2.76 -1.69 11.24
N GLN A 83 -3.35 -0.72 10.56
CA GLN A 83 -4.76 -0.36 10.70
C GLN A 83 -5.49 -0.49 9.37
N LEU A 84 -6.79 -0.70 9.46
CA LEU A 84 -7.69 -0.76 8.30
C LEU A 84 -8.46 0.55 8.21
N ARG A 85 -8.59 1.08 7.01
CA ARG A 85 -9.40 2.27 6.75
C ARG A 85 -10.34 2.02 5.58
N ASP A 86 -11.61 2.28 5.82
CA ASP A 86 -12.62 2.31 4.78
C ASP A 86 -12.30 3.37 3.74
N TRP A 87 -12.47 3.03 2.47
CA TRP A 87 -12.39 3.99 1.40
C TRP A 87 -13.29 3.62 0.22
N ASP A 88 -13.62 4.63 -0.55
CA ASP A 88 -14.58 4.58 -1.66
C ASP A 88 -13.90 4.49 -3.04
N GLY A 89 -12.61 4.15 -3.08
CA GLY A 89 -11.92 3.71 -4.29
C GLY A 89 -12.16 2.23 -4.62
N GLY A 90 -13.03 1.54 -3.88
CA GLY A 90 -13.36 0.14 -4.05
C GLY A 90 -14.42 -0.18 -5.12
N ASP A 91 -14.89 -1.43 -5.14
CA ASP A 91 -16.03 -1.85 -5.97
C ASP A 91 -17.30 -1.13 -5.50
N LEU A 92 -17.96 -0.41 -6.42
CA LEU A 92 -19.14 0.40 -6.17
C LEU A 92 -20.31 -0.38 -5.52
N LEU A 93 -20.31 -1.72 -5.64
CA LEU A 93 -21.35 -2.59 -5.09
C LEU A 93 -21.16 -2.92 -3.59
N ASP A 94 -19.94 -2.76 -3.07
CA ASP A 94 -19.57 -3.12 -1.68
C ASP A 94 -19.09 -1.92 -0.84
N ILE A 95 -19.18 -0.68 -1.37
CA ILE A 95 -18.90 0.52 -0.59
C ILE A 95 -20.03 0.69 0.43
N VAL A 96 -19.75 0.38 1.69
CA VAL A 96 -20.67 0.65 2.80
C VAL A 96 -20.54 2.13 3.17
N GLY A 97 -21.16 2.98 2.35
CA GLY A 97 -21.26 4.42 2.56
C GLY A 97 -20.60 5.21 1.44
N GLN A 98 -21.40 5.64 0.47
CA GLN A 98 -21.01 6.61 -0.57
C GLN A 98 -20.58 7.98 0.01
N ASP A 99 -20.72 8.17 1.33
CA ASP A 99 -20.45 9.40 2.08
C ASP A 99 -19.35 9.25 3.15
N TRP A 100 -18.45 8.26 3.05
CA TRP A 100 -17.32 8.16 3.99
C TRP A 100 -16.25 9.20 3.69
N VAL A 101 -16.56 10.45 4.07
CA VAL A 101 -15.71 11.62 4.00
C VAL A 101 -14.57 11.49 5.03
N GLY A 102 -13.36 11.86 4.62
CA GLY A 102 -12.26 12.11 5.55
C GLY A 102 -11.06 11.18 5.40
N TRP A 103 -11.19 10.06 4.68
CA TRP A 103 -10.06 9.14 4.49
C TRP A 103 -8.88 9.83 3.77
N GLN A 104 -9.20 10.79 2.90
CA GLN A 104 -8.22 11.60 2.19
C GLN A 104 -7.36 12.39 3.20
N GLN A 105 -8.00 13.11 4.12
CA GLN A 105 -7.31 13.97 5.07
C GLN A 105 -6.68 13.19 6.23
N ASP A 106 -7.33 12.13 6.72
CA ASP A 106 -6.82 11.35 7.85
C ASP A 106 -5.70 10.38 7.44
N THR A 107 -5.69 9.91 6.19
CA THR A 107 -4.75 8.88 5.72
C THR A 107 -3.71 9.46 4.76
N LEU A 108 -4.11 10.18 3.71
CA LEU A 108 -3.16 10.63 2.68
C LEU A 108 -2.37 11.88 3.08
N ALA A 109 -2.94 12.78 3.88
CA ALA A 109 -2.29 14.05 4.23
C ALA A 109 -0.93 13.86 4.91
N ASN A 110 -0.75 12.76 5.66
CA ASN A 110 0.49 12.44 6.35
C ASN A 110 1.23 11.25 5.73
N ALA A 111 0.79 10.73 4.58
CA ALA A 111 1.42 9.57 3.95
C ALA A 111 2.82 9.92 3.44
N ASP A 112 3.82 9.14 3.83
CA ASP A 112 5.15 9.20 3.25
C ASP A 112 5.21 8.35 1.98
N VAL A 113 4.47 7.23 1.98
CA VAL A 113 4.38 6.30 0.86
C VAL A 113 2.94 5.88 0.61
N VAL A 114 2.54 5.86 -0.66
CA VAL A 114 1.27 5.30 -1.14
C VAL A 114 1.57 4.18 -2.14
N VAL A 115 1.24 2.94 -1.79
CA VAL A 115 1.44 1.75 -2.63
C VAL A 115 0.12 1.35 -3.29
N HIS A 116 0.13 1.29 -4.62
CA HIS A 116 -1.02 0.98 -5.46
C HIS A 116 -1.01 -0.52 -5.78
N LEU A 117 -1.67 -1.30 -4.91
CA LEU A 117 -1.79 -2.76 -4.99
C LEU A 117 -3.17 -3.20 -5.52
N TYR A 118 -3.78 -2.40 -6.40
CA TYR A 118 -5.12 -2.70 -6.90
C TYR A 118 -5.19 -4.11 -7.48
N GLY A 119 -6.14 -4.90 -7.00
CA GLY A 119 -6.49 -6.20 -7.60
C GLY A 119 -7.45 -6.01 -8.78
N GLY A 120 -7.60 -7.07 -9.57
CA GLY A 120 -8.50 -7.06 -10.74
C GLY A 120 -8.03 -6.16 -11.89
N TYR A 121 -8.60 -6.40 -13.07
CA TYR A 121 -8.26 -5.69 -14.31
C TYR A 121 -9.52 -5.11 -14.98
N THR A 122 -10.41 -4.58 -14.14
CA THR A 122 -11.69 -3.96 -14.52
C THR A 122 -11.55 -2.43 -14.57
N GLU A 123 -12.59 -1.73 -15.03
CA GLU A 123 -12.62 -0.26 -15.00
C GLU A 123 -12.54 0.30 -13.57
N GLN A 124 -13.00 -0.47 -12.59
CA GLN A 124 -12.90 -0.10 -11.18
C GLN A 124 -11.45 0.12 -10.73
N ARG A 125 -10.49 -0.62 -11.30
CA ARG A 125 -9.06 -0.38 -11.05
C ARG A 125 -8.66 1.03 -11.46
N VAL A 126 -9.10 1.47 -12.63
CA VAL A 126 -8.75 2.78 -13.19
C VAL A 126 -9.40 3.89 -12.37
N MET A 127 -10.67 3.74 -11.98
CA MET A 127 -11.35 4.69 -11.10
C MET A 127 -10.68 4.78 -9.72
N ALA A 128 -10.30 3.64 -9.14
CA ALA A 128 -9.58 3.58 -7.86
C ALA A 128 -8.24 4.33 -7.93
N CYS A 129 -7.50 4.12 -9.02
CA CYS A 129 -6.23 4.79 -9.27
C CYS A 129 -6.42 6.30 -9.46
N GLU A 130 -7.35 6.72 -10.31
CA GLU A 130 -7.68 8.14 -10.52
C GLU A 130 -8.00 8.83 -9.21
N ARG A 131 -8.88 8.23 -8.42
CA ARG A 131 -9.30 8.83 -7.16
C ARG A 131 -8.13 8.94 -6.19
N LEU A 132 -7.33 7.90 -6.03
CA LEU A 132 -6.19 7.94 -5.12
C LEU A 132 -5.15 8.98 -5.55
N VAL A 133 -4.85 9.06 -6.85
CA VAL A 133 -3.92 10.05 -7.41
C VAL A 133 -4.46 11.47 -7.22
N ARG A 134 -5.73 11.71 -7.58
CA ARG A 134 -6.37 13.02 -7.46
C ARG A 134 -6.43 13.50 -6.02
N GLU A 135 -6.87 12.65 -5.09
CA GLU A 135 -6.97 13.02 -3.67
C GLU A 135 -5.59 13.20 -3.05
N SER A 136 -4.61 12.32 -3.35
CA SER A 136 -3.24 12.50 -2.88
C SER A 136 -2.62 13.80 -3.41
N TYR A 137 -2.83 14.13 -4.68
CA TYR A 137 -2.36 15.40 -5.25
C TYR A 137 -2.99 16.63 -4.57
N ALA A 138 -4.24 16.51 -4.10
CA ALA A 138 -4.94 17.57 -3.40
C ALA A 138 -4.41 17.78 -1.97
N VAL A 139 -4.13 16.71 -1.22
CA VAL A 139 -3.80 16.81 0.22
C VAL A 139 -2.32 16.62 0.54
N ASN A 140 -1.57 15.88 -0.28
CA ASN A 140 -0.16 15.58 -0.06
C ASN A 140 0.58 15.22 -1.37
N ARG A 141 1.16 16.23 -2.00
CA ARG A 141 1.95 16.08 -3.24
C ARG A 141 3.35 15.47 -3.04
N LYS A 142 3.80 15.36 -1.79
CA LYS A 142 5.16 14.94 -1.46
C LYS A 142 5.29 13.43 -1.29
N ALA A 143 4.19 12.73 -1.01
CA ALA A 143 4.18 11.28 -0.85
C ALA A 143 4.84 10.57 -2.05
N MET A 144 5.59 9.50 -1.77
CA MET A 144 6.10 8.59 -2.79
C MET A 144 4.99 7.64 -3.24
N HIS A 145 4.70 7.60 -4.54
CA HIS A 145 3.72 6.67 -5.11
C HIS A 145 4.42 5.46 -5.73
N ILE A 146 4.17 4.27 -5.18
CA ILE A 146 4.67 3.00 -5.73
C ILE A 146 3.54 2.32 -6.48
N THR A 147 3.61 2.31 -7.81
CA THR A 147 2.66 1.56 -8.64
C THR A 147 3.13 0.13 -8.80
N VAL A 148 2.29 -0.83 -8.46
CA VAL A 148 2.61 -2.26 -8.58
C VAL A 148 1.73 -2.89 -9.65
N ALA A 149 2.36 -3.43 -10.67
CA ALA A 149 1.69 -4.01 -11.82
C ALA A 149 2.28 -5.38 -12.17
N PRO A 150 1.47 -6.32 -12.66
CA PRO A 150 2.00 -7.59 -13.16
C PRO A 150 2.88 -7.36 -14.39
N ILE A 151 3.80 -8.29 -14.64
CA ILE A 151 4.41 -8.43 -15.96
C ILE A 151 3.35 -8.83 -17.00
N GLU A 152 3.57 -8.49 -18.28
CA GLU A 152 2.57 -8.70 -19.32
C GLU A 152 2.29 -10.18 -19.59
N GLU A 153 3.30 -11.03 -19.39
CA GLU A 153 3.22 -12.48 -19.54
C GLU A 153 2.26 -13.09 -18.51
N ASP A 154 2.22 -12.57 -17.29
CA ASP A 154 1.31 -13.06 -16.25
C ASP A 154 -0.14 -12.65 -16.52
N LEU A 155 -0.37 -11.57 -17.28
CA LEU A 155 -1.72 -11.20 -17.71
C LEU A 155 -2.35 -12.24 -18.66
N ASP A 156 -1.52 -13.05 -19.32
CA ASP A 156 -1.96 -14.14 -20.21
C ASP A 156 -2.60 -15.29 -19.44
N ILE A 157 -2.14 -15.53 -18.21
CA ILE A 157 -2.62 -16.62 -17.37
C ILE A 157 -4.04 -16.32 -16.85
N VAL A 158 -4.36 -15.04 -16.65
CA VAL A 158 -5.58 -14.59 -15.96
C VAL A 158 -6.69 -14.13 -16.91
N ALA A 159 -6.50 -14.17 -18.24
CA ALA A 159 -7.43 -13.59 -19.21
C ALA A 159 -7.64 -14.45 -20.46
N PRO A 160 -8.89 -14.65 -20.92
CA PRO A 160 -9.14 -15.10 -22.30
C PRO A 160 -8.51 -14.12 -23.30
N MET A 161 -7.99 -14.60 -24.44
CA MET A 161 -7.20 -13.79 -25.37
C MET A 161 -7.85 -12.46 -25.79
N CYS A 162 -9.18 -12.41 -25.93
CA CYS A 162 -9.92 -11.20 -26.33
C CYS A 162 -9.94 -10.09 -25.26
N ALA A 163 -9.71 -10.43 -23.99
CA ALA A 163 -9.68 -9.47 -22.89
C ALA A 163 -8.27 -8.96 -22.58
N LYS A 164 -7.21 -9.57 -23.13
CA LYS A 164 -5.80 -9.24 -22.83
C LYS A 164 -5.49 -7.77 -23.11
N ALA A 165 -5.79 -7.31 -24.33
CA ALA A 165 -5.48 -5.95 -24.76
C ALA A 165 -6.11 -4.89 -23.84
N PHE A 166 -7.36 -5.09 -23.42
CA PHE A 166 -8.04 -4.19 -22.49
C PHE A 166 -7.41 -4.21 -21.09
N LYS A 167 -6.97 -5.37 -20.60
CA LYS A 167 -6.30 -5.46 -19.30
C LYS A 167 -4.96 -4.76 -19.30
N ILE A 168 -4.14 -4.99 -20.34
CA ILE A 168 -2.86 -4.29 -20.53
C ILE A 168 -3.09 -2.79 -20.61
N GLN A 169 -4.07 -2.34 -21.40
CA GLN A 169 -4.40 -0.93 -21.53
C GLN A 169 -4.79 -0.32 -20.17
N ARG A 170 -5.61 -1.00 -19.37
CA ARG A 170 -6.01 -0.51 -18.04
C ARG A 170 -4.85 -0.44 -17.06
N VAL A 171 -3.97 -1.44 -17.07
CA VAL A 171 -2.74 -1.43 -16.25
C VAL A 171 -1.87 -0.24 -16.64
N LYS A 172 -1.62 -0.07 -17.94
CA LYS A 172 -0.85 1.06 -18.48
C LYS A 172 -1.48 2.41 -18.14
N GLN A 173 -2.80 2.54 -18.26
CA GLN A 173 -3.50 3.77 -17.87
C GLN A 173 -3.25 4.14 -16.40
N CYS A 174 -3.21 3.17 -15.49
CA CYS A 174 -2.90 3.44 -14.09
C CYS A 174 -1.43 3.88 -13.92
N GLU A 175 -0.49 3.22 -14.61
CA GLU A 175 0.94 3.56 -14.57
C GLU A 175 1.20 4.96 -15.12
N ASP A 176 0.63 5.29 -16.27
CA ASP A 176 0.74 6.60 -16.92
C ASP A 176 0.12 7.68 -16.02
N MET A 177 -1.00 7.38 -15.36
CA MET A 177 -1.69 8.32 -14.48
C MET A 177 -0.87 8.64 -13.23
N VAL A 178 -0.28 7.65 -12.56
CA VAL A 178 0.58 7.90 -11.39
C VAL A 178 1.84 8.65 -11.82
N SER A 179 2.52 8.18 -12.87
CA SER A 179 3.79 8.78 -13.32
C SER A 179 3.63 10.22 -13.84
N SER A 180 2.49 10.54 -14.46
CA SER A 180 2.25 11.89 -15.01
C SER A 180 1.75 12.90 -13.97
N ASN A 181 1.18 12.45 -12.85
CA ASN A 181 0.53 13.34 -11.87
C ASN A 181 1.23 13.38 -10.50
N CYS A 182 2.05 12.38 -10.17
CA CYS A 182 2.77 12.30 -8.90
C CYS A 182 4.24 12.66 -9.08
N GLN A 183 4.71 13.70 -8.37
CA GLN A 183 6.09 14.18 -8.45
C GLN A 183 7.11 13.10 -8.06
N ASN A 184 6.78 12.32 -7.03
CA ASN A 184 7.59 11.21 -6.55
C ASN A 184 6.84 9.92 -6.87
N SER A 185 7.27 9.21 -7.91
CA SER A 185 6.66 7.94 -8.26
C SER A 185 7.66 6.92 -8.80
N VAL A 186 7.34 5.64 -8.58
CA VAL A 186 8.04 4.51 -9.21
C VAL A 186 7.01 3.46 -9.62
N CYS A 187 7.28 2.80 -10.74
CA CYS A 187 6.49 1.65 -11.18
C CYS A 187 7.32 0.37 -11.02
N LEU A 188 6.78 -0.61 -10.32
CA LEU A 188 7.38 -1.92 -10.13
C LEU A 188 6.55 -2.97 -10.89
N LYS A 189 7.23 -3.75 -11.72
CA LYS A 189 6.65 -4.91 -12.39
C LYS A 189 6.91 -6.15 -11.54
N ILE A 190 5.85 -6.89 -11.23
CA ILE A 190 5.90 -8.04 -10.33
C ILE A 190 5.44 -9.31 -11.04
N GLU A 191 6.02 -10.43 -10.62
CA GLU A 191 5.66 -11.76 -11.12
C GLU A 191 4.74 -12.48 -10.12
N ALA A 192 3.66 -13.10 -10.57
CA ALA A 192 2.64 -13.74 -9.72
C ALA A 192 3.23 -14.82 -8.80
N ASN A 193 4.27 -15.52 -9.26
CA ASN A 193 4.90 -16.64 -8.56
C ASN A 193 6.11 -16.23 -7.69
N ARG A 194 6.41 -14.93 -7.57
CA ARG A 194 7.61 -14.43 -6.84
C ARG A 194 7.26 -13.48 -5.71
N MET A 195 6.23 -13.81 -4.93
CA MET A 195 5.71 -12.94 -3.86
C MET A 195 6.78 -12.42 -2.89
N GLU A 196 7.73 -13.27 -2.46
CA GLU A 196 8.82 -12.85 -1.57
C GLU A 196 9.74 -11.82 -2.23
N GLN A 197 10.09 -12.03 -3.51
CA GLN A 197 10.92 -11.09 -4.26
C GLN A 197 10.17 -9.78 -4.50
N ASN A 198 8.90 -9.84 -4.90
CA ASN A 198 8.06 -8.66 -5.09
C ASN A 198 7.99 -7.82 -3.81
N CYS A 199 7.86 -8.48 -2.66
CA CYS A 199 7.88 -7.82 -1.35
C CYS A 199 9.23 -7.14 -1.10
N LYS A 200 10.35 -7.83 -1.33
CA LYS A 200 11.71 -7.26 -1.20
C LYS A 200 11.92 -6.05 -2.10
N ASP A 201 11.44 -6.09 -3.34
CA ASP A 201 11.59 -4.99 -4.29
C ASP A 201 10.80 -3.75 -3.85
N MET A 202 9.57 -3.94 -3.34
CA MET A 202 8.77 -2.87 -2.75
C MET A 202 9.43 -2.29 -1.50
N LEU A 203 9.90 -3.13 -0.59
CA LEU A 203 10.61 -2.70 0.63
C LEU A 203 11.87 -1.93 0.28
N ALA A 204 12.66 -2.38 -0.70
CA ALA A 204 13.87 -1.69 -1.12
C ALA A 204 13.61 -0.26 -1.65
N VAL A 205 12.41 0.03 -2.16
CA VAL A 205 12.00 1.40 -2.49
C VAL A 205 11.63 2.17 -1.23
N ILE A 206 10.80 1.59 -0.36
CA ILE A 206 10.35 2.22 0.89
C ILE A 206 11.54 2.56 1.79
N ASP A 207 12.52 1.66 1.90
CA ASP A 207 13.70 1.81 2.74
C ASP A 207 14.62 2.95 2.30
N LYS A 208 14.55 3.40 1.04
CA LYS A 208 15.32 4.56 0.53
C LYS A 208 14.78 5.90 1.03
N LEU A 209 13.62 5.91 1.67
CA LEU A 209 12.97 7.11 2.20
C LEU A 209 13.24 7.31 3.69
N ARG A 210 14.00 6.42 4.32
CA ARG A 210 14.47 6.50 5.71
C ARG A 210 15.89 7.04 5.74
#